data_AF-A0A0M1K003-F1
#
_entry.id   AF-A0A0M1K003-F1
#
_cell.length_a   1.000
_cell.length_b   1.000
_cell.length_c   1.000
_cell.angle_alpha   90.00
_cell.angle_beta   90.00
_cell.angle_gamma   90.00
#
_symmetry.space_group_name_H-M   'P 1'
#
loop_
_entity.id
_entity.type
_entity.pdbx_description
1 polymer ?
#
loop_
_entity_poly.entity_id
_entity_poly.type
_entity_poly.pdbx_seq_one_letter_code
_entity_poly.pdbx_strand_id
1 'polypeptide(L)'
;METQEIITNPESNPVSVKEQLRQEIEQTPDEILAIALEFLLFLKSRSSDSSIIVKPKPSTAASILNTLENIGQWQGDDFDECLELVHQSRSKFYIATDDNETEELK
;
A
#
# COMPACT_ATOMS: atom_id res chain seq x y z
N MET A 1 -60.22 32.18 16.91
CA MET A 1 -60.01 31.34 15.72
C MET A 1 -58.55 31.45 15.37
N GLU A 2 -57.83 30.34 15.54
CA GLU A 2 -56.37 30.21 15.38
C GLU A 2 -55.87 30.68 14.02
N THR A 3 -54.85 31.54 14.03
CA THR A 3 -53.93 31.69 12.91
C THR A 3 -52.92 30.56 12.99
N GLN A 4 -52.97 29.66 12.01
CA GLN A 4 -51.98 28.59 11.86
C GLN A 4 -50.68 29.21 11.35
N GLU A 5 -49.64 29.22 12.19
CA GLU A 5 -48.28 29.53 11.76
C GLU A 5 -47.68 28.30 11.08
N ILE A 6 -47.73 28.30 9.75
CA ILE A 6 -46.90 27.45 8.92
C ILE A 6 -45.56 28.19 8.75
N ILE A 7 -44.56 27.84 9.55
CA ILE A 7 -43.17 28.20 9.29
C ILE A 7 -42.32 26.93 9.43
N THR A 8 -42.24 26.24 8.29
CA THR A 8 -41.06 25.63 7.68
C THR A 8 -39.93 25.13 8.58
N ASN A 9 -39.67 23.81 8.44
CA ASN A 9 -38.43 23.07 8.67
C ASN A 9 -37.16 23.94 8.82
N PRO A 10 -36.25 23.61 9.76
CA PRO A 10 -34.90 24.13 9.71
C PRO A 10 -34.20 23.58 8.46
N GLU A 11 -34.19 24.43 7.45
CA GLU A 11 -33.32 24.46 6.31
C GLU A 11 -31.90 24.02 6.72
N SER A 12 -31.51 22.87 6.20
CA SER A 12 -30.15 22.33 6.18
C SER A 12 -29.21 23.37 5.59
N ASN A 13 -28.70 24.26 6.43
CA ASN A 13 -27.61 25.16 6.07
C ASN A 13 -26.38 24.28 5.78
N PRO A 14 -25.81 24.28 4.56
CA PRO A 14 -24.62 23.50 4.29
C PRO A 14 -23.48 24.19 5.04
N VAL A 15 -23.20 23.76 6.27
CA VAL A 15 -21.94 24.08 6.95
C VAL A 15 -20.85 23.81 5.93
N SER A 16 -20.09 24.85 5.60
CA SER A 16 -19.00 24.73 4.64
C SER A 16 -18.11 23.59 5.12
N VAL A 17 -17.71 22.69 4.22
CA VAL A 17 -16.87 21.52 4.54
C VAL A 17 -15.66 21.90 5.41
N LYS A 18 -15.14 23.12 5.20
CA LYS A 18 -14.04 23.69 5.99
C LYS A 18 -14.39 23.92 7.47
N GLU A 19 -15.60 24.37 7.78
CA GLU A 19 -16.03 24.62 9.16
C GLU A 19 -16.29 23.31 9.90
N GLN A 20 -16.92 22.33 9.23
CA GLN A 20 -17.10 20.99 9.80
C GLN A 20 -15.76 20.33 10.10
N LEU A 21 -14.78 20.44 9.19
CA LEU A 21 -13.43 19.94 9.40
C LEU A 21 -12.75 20.61 10.61
N ARG A 22 -12.97 21.93 10.79
CA ARG A 22 -12.38 22.69 11.89
C ARG A 22 -12.93 22.23 13.25
N GLN A 23 -14.24 22.01 13.34
CA GLN A 23 -14.89 21.50 14.55
C GLN A 23 -14.41 20.09 14.90
N GLU A 24 -14.22 19.22 13.91
CA GLU A 24 -13.74 17.86 14.12
C GLU A 24 -12.27 17.84 14.60
N ILE A 25 -11.42 18.72 14.04
CA ILE A 25 -10.01 18.85 14.44
C ILE A 25 -9.89 19.28 15.92
N GLU A 26 -10.75 20.18 16.40
CA GLU A 26 -10.74 20.64 17.79
C GLU A 26 -11.14 19.54 18.80
N GLN A 27 -11.91 18.54 18.36
CA GLN A 27 -12.39 17.43 19.19
C GLN A 27 -11.51 16.17 19.10
N THR A 28 -10.50 16.17 18.23
CA THR A 28 -9.69 14.99 17.91
C THR A 28 -8.35 15.02 18.65
N PRO A 29 -7.88 13.90 19.23
CA PRO A 29 -6.56 13.81 19.86
C PRO A 29 -5.41 13.87 18.83
N ASP A 30 -4.25 14.39 19.26
CA ASP A 30 -3.06 14.62 18.42
C ASP A 30 -2.59 13.41 17.61
N GLU A 31 -2.74 12.19 18.13
CA GLU A 31 -2.36 10.95 17.43
C GLU A 31 -3.13 10.76 16.12
N ILE A 32 -4.44 11.03 16.14
CA ILE A 32 -5.31 10.92 14.96
C ILE A 32 -5.08 12.12 14.03
N LEU A 33 -4.82 13.30 14.60
CA LEU A 33 -4.47 14.49 13.82
C LEU A 33 -3.19 14.31 13.00
N ALA A 34 -2.20 13.58 13.53
CA ALA A 34 -0.96 13.27 12.80
C ALA A 34 -1.24 12.44 11.52
N ILE A 35 -2.07 11.40 11.64
CA ILE A 35 -2.48 10.55 10.51
C ILE A 35 -3.30 11.35 9.50
N ALA A 36 -4.24 12.17 9.97
CA ALA A 36 -5.04 13.04 9.12
C ALA A 36 -4.18 14.07 8.36
N LEU A 37 -3.16 14.61 9.02
CA LEU A 37 -2.21 15.56 8.44
C LEU A 37 -1.36 14.89 7.36
N GLU A 38 -0.85 13.69 7.61
CA GLU A 38 -0.12 12.91 6.62
C GLU A 38 -0.96 12.67 5.36
N PHE A 39 -2.23 12.28 5.54
CA PHE A 39 -3.14 12.06 4.43
C PHE A 39 -3.46 13.35 3.65
N LEU A 40 -3.64 14.48 4.34
CA LEU A 40 -3.84 15.78 3.68
C LEU A 40 -2.59 16.23 2.92
N LEU A 41 -1.39 16.00 3.48
CA LEU A 41 -0.13 16.29 2.78
C LEU A 41 0.01 15.41 1.54
N PHE A 42 -0.33 14.13 1.63
CA PHE A 42 -0.36 13.20 0.49
C PHE A 42 -1.31 13.70 -0.62
N LEU A 43 -2.53 14.10 -0.26
CA LEU A 43 -3.49 14.65 -1.21
C LEU A 43 -2.97 15.93 -1.85
N LYS A 44 -2.37 16.84 -1.07
CA LYS A 44 -1.78 18.08 -1.60
C LYS A 44 -0.64 17.80 -2.58
N SER A 45 0.27 16.87 -2.25
CA SER A 45 1.36 16.45 -3.14
C SER A 45 0.81 15.96 -4.48
N ARG A 46 -0.23 15.13 -4.45
CA ARG A 46 -0.86 14.61 -5.66
C ARG A 46 -1.63 15.67 -6.45
N SER A 47 -2.25 16.63 -5.77
CA SER A 47 -2.95 17.75 -6.42
C SER A 47 -2.01 18.78 -7.03
N SER A 48 -0.83 19.02 -6.45
CA SER A 48 0.19 19.89 -7.05
C SER A 48 0.80 19.28 -8.32
N ASP A 49 0.85 17.95 -8.42
CA ASP A 49 1.27 17.24 -9.62
C ASP A 49 0.18 17.19 -10.72
N SER A 50 -1.01 17.74 -10.45
CA SER A 50 -2.15 17.68 -11.38
C SER A 50 -2.00 18.58 -12.62
N SER A 51 -0.88 19.28 -12.81
CA SER A 51 -0.48 19.81 -14.12
C SER A 51 0.11 18.74 -15.05
N ILE A 52 0.41 17.54 -14.53
CA ILE A 52 0.62 16.34 -15.35
C ILE A 52 -0.67 15.54 -15.28
N ILE A 53 -1.56 15.77 -16.22
CA ILE A 53 -2.71 14.90 -16.49
C ILE A 53 -2.16 13.54 -16.96
N VAL A 54 -1.66 12.73 -16.04
CA VAL A 54 -1.68 11.29 -16.21
C VAL A 54 -3.11 10.91 -15.87
N LYS A 55 -3.96 10.86 -16.90
CA LYS A 55 -5.22 10.11 -16.82
C LYS A 55 -4.87 8.80 -16.11
N PRO A 56 -5.57 8.39 -15.03
CA PRO A 56 -5.37 7.06 -14.51
C PRO A 56 -5.75 6.14 -15.67
N LYS A 57 -4.74 5.64 -16.40
CA LYS A 57 -4.94 4.55 -17.33
C LYS A 57 -5.56 3.49 -16.42
N PRO A 58 -6.78 3.02 -16.68
CA PRO A 58 -7.29 1.90 -15.93
C PRO A 58 -6.23 0.81 -16.13
N SER A 59 -5.43 0.55 -15.09
CA SER A 59 -4.57 -0.62 -15.07
C SER A 59 -5.54 -1.76 -14.81
N THR A 60 -6.35 -2.04 -15.82
CA THR A 60 -7.16 -3.25 -15.86
C THR A 60 -6.13 -4.34 -15.73
N ALA A 61 -6.35 -5.24 -14.77
CA ALA A 61 -5.50 -6.40 -14.56
C ALA A 61 -5.17 -7.14 -15.88
N ALA A 62 -5.88 -6.90 -16.98
CA ALA A 62 -5.50 -7.19 -18.37
C ALA A 62 -4.00 -7.09 -18.71
N SER A 63 -3.25 -6.05 -18.29
CA SER A 63 -1.80 -6.03 -18.58
C SER A 63 -1.05 -7.11 -17.81
N ILE A 64 -1.46 -7.36 -16.57
CA ILE A 64 -0.91 -8.41 -15.71
C ILE A 64 -1.34 -9.78 -16.26
N LEU A 65 -2.60 -9.94 -16.67
CA LEU A 65 -3.13 -11.16 -17.26
C LEU A 65 -2.46 -11.50 -18.59
N ASN A 66 -2.24 -10.53 -19.48
CA ASN A 66 -1.50 -10.72 -20.73
C ASN A 66 -0.03 -11.10 -20.46
N THR A 67 0.57 -10.55 -19.40
CA THR A 67 1.90 -10.99 -18.94
C THR A 67 1.84 -12.41 -18.39
N LEU A 68 0.85 -12.77 -17.58
CA LEU A 68 0.68 -14.11 -17.01
C LEU A 68 0.30 -15.17 -18.07
N GLU A 69 -0.37 -14.79 -19.15
CA GLU A 69 -0.71 -15.66 -20.28
C GLU A 69 0.53 -16.00 -21.11
N ASN A 70 1.45 -15.04 -21.25
CA ASN A 70 2.72 -15.23 -21.95
C ASN A 70 3.80 -15.89 -21.08
N ILE A 71 3.66 -15.83 -19.76
CA ILE A 71 4.53 -16.60 -18.87
C ILE A 71 4.01 -18.03 -18.89
N GLY A 72 4.85 -18.97 -19.32
CA GLY A 72 4.56 -20.39 -19.22
C GLY A 72 4.15 -20.76 -17.78
N GLN A 73 3.44 -21.87 -17.62
CA GLN A 73 2.99 -22.33 -16.30
C GLN A 73 4.16 -22.24 -15.31
N TRP A 74 4.03 -21.43 -14.26
CA TRP A 74 4.96 -21.44 -13.14
C TRP A 74 4.86 -22.83 -12.51
N GLN A 75 5.73 -23.73 -12.95
CA GLN A 75 5.81 -25.09 -12.46
C GLN A 75 6.88 -25.10 -11.36
N GLY A 76 6.50 -24.62 -10.19
CA GLY A 76 7.36 -24.51 -9.01
C GLY A 76 7.48 -25.83 -8.25
N ASP A 77 7.95 -26.88 -8.92
CA ASP A 77 8.48 -28.08 -8.26
C ASP A 77 9.97 -28.27 -8.62
N ASP A 78 10.67 -27.14 -8.70
CA ASP A 78 12.09 -27.03 -9.04
C ASP A 78 12.95 -26.71 -7.80
N PHE A 79 12.39 -26.89 -6.60
CA PHE A 79 13.08 -26.63 -5.34
C PHE A 79 14.33 -27.49 -5.20
N ASP A 80 14.23 -28.80 -5.45
CA ASP A 80 15.35 -29.73 -5.32
C ASP A 80 16.43 -29.47 -6.38
N GLU A 81 16.04 -29.14 -7.61
CA GLU A 81 16.97 -28.79 -8.70
C GLU A 81 17.73 -27.49 -8.40
N CYS A 82 17.01 -26.46 -7.95
CA CYS A 82 17.62 -25.20 -7.50
C CYS A 82 18.55 -25.41 -6.31
N LEU A 83 18.14 -26.24 -5.35
CA LEU A 83 18.94 -26.56 -4.17
C LEU A 83 20.22 -27.31 -4.55
N GLU A 84 20.14 -28.28 -5.47
CA GLU A 84 21.29 -29.02 -5.97
C GLU A 84 22.29 -28.10 -6.69
N LEU A 85 21.80 -27.19 -7.55
CA LEU A 85 22.64 -26.18 -8.22
C LEU A 85 23.38 -25.29 -7.20
N VAL A 86 22.72 -24.91 -6.10
CA VAL A 86 23.35 -24.15 -5.01
C VAL A 86 24.43 -24.99 -4.32
N HIS A 87 24.16 -26.26 -4.02
CA HIS A 87 25.16 -27.16 -3.43
C HIS A 87 26.38 -27.37 -4.34
N GLN A 88 26.18 -27.44 -5.66
CA GLN A 88 27.26 -27.62 -6.63
C GLN A 88 28.08 -26.34 -6.85
N SER A 89 27.43 -25.17 -6.84
CA SER A 89 28.08 -23.88 -7.15
C SER A 89 28.69 -23.16 -5.94
N ARG A 90 28.21 -23.45 -4.73
CA ARG A 90 28.77 -22.82 -3.51
C ARG A 90 30.20 -23.28 -3.26
N SER A 91 31.04 -22.36 -2.80
CA SER A 91 32.38 -22.72 -2.32
C SER A 91 32.28 -23.61 -1.09
N LYS A 92 33.05 -24.71 -1.08
CA LYS A 92 33.24 -25.53 0.11
C LYS A 92 34.09 -24.74 1.10
N PHE A 93 33.59 -24.54 2.31
CA PHE A 93 34.33 -23.89 3.39
C PHE A 93 34.71 -24.94 4.42
N TYR A 94 36.01 -25.14 4.60
CA TYR A 94 36.55 -26.03 5.63
C TYR A 94 36.88 -25.20 6.86
N ILE A 95 36.30 -25.54 8.00
CA ILE A 95 36.70 -24.99 9.29
C ILE A 95 37.74 -25.96 9.85
N ALA A 96 38.98 -25.48 10.06
CA ALA A 96 39.96 -26.25 10.79
C ALA A 96 39.52 -26.33 12.26
N THR A 97 38.99 -27.48 12.67
CA THR A 97 38.94 -27.89 14.07
C THR A 97 40.34 -28.37 14.47
N ASP A 98 40.81 -28.03 15.66
CA ASP A 98 42.19 -28.26 16.13
C ASP A 98 42.64 -29.75 16.18
N ASP A 99 41.75 -30.68 15.87
CA ASP A 99 42.07 -32.09 15.66
C ASP A 99 42.12 -32.39 14.17
N ASN A 100 43.24 -32.95 13.72
CA ASN A 100 43.68 -33.21 12.34
C ASN A 100 42.74 -34.12 11.52
N GLU A 101 41.48 -33.75 11.36
CA GLU A 101 40.47 -34.34 10.50
C GLU A 101 39.62 -33.22 9.88
N THR A 102 39.73 -33.03 8.57
CA THR A 102 38.85 -32.12 7.82
C THR A 102 37.57 -32.84 7.48
N GLU A 103 36.50 -32.61 8.22
CA GLU A 103 35.16 -33.12 7.84
C GLU A 103 34.49 -32.19 6.83
N GLU A 104 34.08 -32.75 5.68
CA GLU A 104 33.15 -32.09 4.76
C GLU A 104 31.74 -32.15 5.34
N LEU A 105 31.23 -31.02 5.84
CA LEU A 105 29.82 -30.91 6.21
C LEU A 105 28.95 -30.89 4.94
N LYS A 106 28.12 -31.93 4.80
CA LYS A 106 27.16 -32.13 3.70
C LYS A 106 25.98 -31.18 3.78
#